data_AF-A0A7Y4WN77-F1
#
_entry.id   AF-A0A7Y4WN77-F1
#
_cell.length_a   1.000
_cell.length_b   1.000
_cell.length_c   1.000
_cell.angle_alpha   90.00
_cell.angle_beta   90.00
_cell.angle_gamma   90.00
#
_symmetry.space_group_name_H-M   'P 1'
#
loop_
_entity.id
_entity.type
_entity.pdbx_description
1 polymer ?
#
loop_
_entity_poly.entity_id
_entity_poly.type
_entity_poly.pdbx_seq_one_letter_code
_entity_poly.pdbx_strand_id
1 'polypeptide(L)'
;MTAVRIDQLAQADKGRRRVVPRASDGAQDFEIGRITKSRGKFFRLALSQHRGTNYLDLRHWFVDIDGTEKPTREGVTIGIDKVADFAQLMDNAISEARGRGWPLD
;
A
#
# COMPACT_ATOMS: atom_id res chain seq x y z
N MET A 1 -29.98 -36.39 12.43
CA MET A 1 -29.55 -36.22 11.03
C MET A 1 -30.61 -35.35 10.36
N THR A 2 -30.43 -34.14 9.87
CA THR A 2 -29.29 -33.22 9.71
C THR A 2 -29.93 -31.84 9.57
N ALA A 3 -29.49 -30.84 10.34
CA ALA A 3 -29.95 -29.46 10.21
C ALA A 3 -28.93 -28.67 9.41
N VAL A 4 -29.36 -27.91 8.40
CA VAL A 4 -28.59 -26.79 7.84
C VAL A 4 -29.54 -25.61 7.79
N ARG A 5 -29.35 -24.67 8.72
CA ARG A 5 -30.09 -23.41 8.79
C ARG A 5 -29.53 -22.45 7.75
N ILE A 6 -30.46 -21.84 7.04
CA ILE A 6 -30.26 -20.75 6.10
C ILE A 6 -30.26 -19.48 6.95
N ASP A 7 -29.14 -19.16 7.59
CA ASP A 7 -29.00 -17.95 8.41
C ASP A 7 -27.63 -17.31 8.16
N GLN A 8 -27.63 -15.98 8.13
CA GLN A 8 -26.49 -15.04 8.06
C GLN A 8 -26.05 -14.56 6.67
N LEU A 9 -26.97 -13.79 6.09
CA LEU A 9 -26.71 -12.46 5.53
C LEU A 9 -25.46 -11.76 6.09
N ALA A 10 -24.57 -11.42 5.16
CA ALA A 10 -23.88 -10.14 5.05
C ALA A 10 -24.06 -9.14 6.21
N GLN A 11 -23.14 -9.13 7.16
CA GLN A 11 -22.45 -7.92 7.66
C GLN A 11 -21.53 -8.25 8.85
N ALA A 12 -20.44 -7.48 8.91
CA ALA A 12 -19.37 -7.46 9.92
C ALA A 12 -18.23 -8.49 9.75
N ASP A 13 -17.16 -8.09 9.06
CA ASP A 13 -15.89 -7.84 9.76
C ASP A 13 -14.97 -6.90 8.96
N LYS A 14 -15.19 -5.59 9.17
CA LYS A 14 -14.25 -4.52 8.83
C LYS A 14 -13.00 -4.71 9.70
N GLY A 15 -11.87 -5.16 9.14
CA GLY A 15 -10.62 -5.10 9.93
C GLY A 15 -9.44 -5.98 9.56
N ARG A 16 -9.55 -6.92 8.61
CA ARG A 16 -8.39 -7.75 8.25
C ARG A 16 -7.55 -7.12 7.17
N ARG A 17 -6.62 -6.24 7.56
CA ARG A 17 -5.46 -5.91 6.71
C ARG A 17 -4.73 -7.23 6.41
N ARG A 18 -4.70 -7.61 5.13
CA ARG A 18 -3.78 -8.66 4.66
C ARG A 18 -2.36 -8.13 4.85
N VAL A 19 -1.73 -8.47 5.96
CA VAL A 19 -0.28 -8.43 6.07
C VAL A 19 0.22 -9.52 5.13
N VAL A 20 0.74 -9.14 3.96
CA VAL A 20 1.48 -10.07 3.09
C VAL A 20 2.93 -9.97 3.53
N PRO A 21 3.46 -10.94 4.30
CA PRO A 21 4.86 -10.90 4.69
C PRO A 21 5.69 -11.25 3.46
N ARG A 22 6.69 -10.43 3.11
CA ARG A 22 7.80 -10.91 2.28
C ARG A 22 8.95 -11.30 3.17
N ALA A 23 9.47 -12.51 2.94
CA ALA A 23 10.65 -13.05 3.56
C ALA A 23 11.89 -12.19 3.24
N SER A 24 12.26 -11.33 4.19
CA SER A 24 13.64 -10.96 4.51
C SER A 24 13.65 -10.17 5.83
N ASP A 25 14.06 -10.84 6.91
CA ASP A 25 14.54 -10.27 8.17
C ASP A 25 13.63 -9.31 8.95
N GLY A 26 12.43 -9.77 9.33
CA GLY A 26 11.75 -9.26 10.54
C GLY A 26 11.20 -7.83 10.48
N ALA A 27 11.34 -7.12 9.35
CA ALA A 27 10.71 -5.83 9.12
C ALA A 27 9.21 -6.04 8.84
N GLN A 28 8.35 -5.65 9.78
CA GLN A 28 6.91 -5.60 9.52
C GLN A 28 6.61 -4.36 8.68
N ASP A 29 6.36 -4.54 7.39
CA ASP A 29 5.82 -3.48 6.54
C ASP A 29 4.32 -3.34 6.81
N PHE A 30 3.89 -2.14 7.17
CA PHE A 30 2.49 -1.78 7.35
C PHE A 30 1.97 -1.06 6.10
N GLU A 31 1.22 -1.77 5.24
CA GLU A 31 0.59 -1.17 4.06
C GLU A 31 -0.47 -0.13 4.46
N ILE A 32 -0.28 1.09 3.94
CA ILE A 32 -1.25 2.18 4.03
C ILE A 32 -2.29 2.04 2.91
N GLY A 33 -1.83 1.75 1.69
CA GLY A 33 -2.69 1.57 0.53
C GLY A 33 -1.91 1.28 -0.76
N ARG A 34 -2.65 1.17 -1.87
CA ARG A 34 -2.09 0.88 -3.18
C ARG A 34 -2.79 1.61 -4.32
N ILE A 35 -2.03 1.90 -5.39
CA ILE A 35 -2.52 2.49 -6.64
C ILE A 35 -2.33 1.46 -7.75
N THR A 36 -3.42 0.99 -8.36
CA THR A 36 -3.36 0.03 -9.47
C THR A 36 -2.84 0.72 -10.73
N LYS A 37 -1.81 0.14 -11.36
CA LYS A 37 -1.28 0.64 -12.64
C LYS A 37 -1.84 -0.16 -13.82
N SER A 38 -1.84 -1.49 -13.70
CA SER A 38 -2.42 -2.41 -14.68
C SER A 38 -2.75 -3.74 -14.01
N ARG A 39 -3.29 -4.71 -14.76
CA ARG A 39 -3.54 -6.06 -14.23
C ARG A 39 -2.27 -6.63 -13.60
N GLY A 40 -2.35 -6.93 -12.30
CA GLY A 40 -1.25 -7.48 -11.54
C GLY A 40 -0.06 -6.54 -11.32
N LYS A 41 -0.16 -5.23 -11.57
CA LYS A 41 0.90 -4.24 -11.27
C LYS A 41 0.33 -3.06 -10.51
N PHE A 42 0.98 -2.68 -9.42
CA PHE A 42 0.49 -1.61 -8.54
C PHE A 42 1.64 -0.92 -7.80
N PHE A 43 1.43 0.33 -7.40
CA PHE A 43 2.29 0.97 -6.41
C PHE A 43 1.74 0.68 -5.03
N ARG A 44 2.59 0.26 -4.08
CA ARG A 44 2.24 0.05 -2.68
C ARG A 44 2.91 1.11 -1.83
N LEU A 45 2.14 1.80 -0.99
CA LEU A 45 2.64 2.71 0.03
C LEU A 45 2.59 2.00 1.38
N ALA A 46 3.72 1.94 2.08
CA ALA A 46 3.82 1.28 3.37
C ALA A 46 4.74 2.04 4.34
N LEU A 47 4.49 1.88 5.65
CA LEU A 47 5.48 2.19 6.67
C LEU A 47 6.35 0.95 6.87
N SER A 48 7.66 1.11 6.88
CA SER A 48 8.61 0.02 7.07
C SER A 48 9.64 0.37 8.15
N GLN A 49 10.26 -0.65 8.72
CA GLN A 49 11.37 -0.48 9.66
C GLN A 49 12.56 -1.32 9.23
N HIS A 50 13.73 -0.71 9.08
CA HIS A 50 14.98 -1.40 8.80
C HIS A 50 16.04 -0.97 9.80
N ARG A 51 16.60 -1.94 10.53
CA ARG A 51 17.65 -1.74 11.55
C ARG A 51 17.30 -0.62 12.55
N GLY A 52 16.06 -0.64 13.06
CA GLY A 52 15.56 0.35 14.03
C GLY A 52 15.22 1.72 13.44
N THR A 53 15.44 1.94 12.15
CA THR A 53 15.06 3.19 11.47
C THR A 53 13.73 2.99 10.74
N ASN A 54 12.81 3.93 10.89
CA ASN A 54 11.48 3.89 10.27
C ASN A 54 11.48 4.67 8.96
N TYR A 55 10.67 4.20 8.00
CA TYR A 55 10.58 4.77 6.66
C TYR A 55 9.14 4.75 6.15
N LEU A 56 8.88 5.62 5.16
CA LEU A 56 7.76 5.52 4.24
C LEU A 56 8.29 4.98 2.90
N ASP A 57 7.83 3.80 2.46
CA ASP A 57 8.23 3.17 1.20
C ASP A 57 7.07 3.22 0.20
N LEU A 58 7.31 3.83 -0.96
CA LEU A 58 6.42 3.77 -2.13
C LEU A 58 7.14 2.98 -3.22
N ARG A 59 6.64 1.79 -3.53
CA ARG A 59 7.33 0.86 -4.44
C ARG A 59 6.38 0.29 -5.47
N HIS A 60 6.90 0.00 -6.66
CA HIS A 60 6.18 -0.73 -7.69
C HIS A 60 6.27 -2.24 -7.40
N TRP A 61 5.11 -2.89 -7.42
CA TRP A 61 4.91 -4.32 -7.20
C TRP A 61 4.27 -4.96 -8.41
N PHE A 62 4.51 -6.25 -8.57
CA PHE A 62 3.81 -7.09 -9.53
C PHE A 62 3.34 -8.40 -8.89
N VAL A 63 2.33 -9.01 -9.48
CA VAL A 63 1.88 -10.37 -9.16
C VAL A 63 2.60 -11.32 -10.11
N ASP A 64 3.35 -12.27 -9.55
CA ASP A 64 4.09 -13.28 -10.31
C ASP A 64 3.15 -14.44 -10.75
N ILE A 65 3.67 -15.37 -11.56
CA ILE A 65 2.90 -16.48 -12.14
C ILE A 65 2.25 -17.38 -11.10
N ASP A 66 2.85 -17.49 -9.91
CA ASP A 66 2.36 -18.25 -8.76
C ASP A 66 1.29 -17.48 -7.94
N GLY A 67 0.92 -16.28 -8.38
CA GLY A 67 -0.03 -15.40 -7.69
C GLY A 67 0.59 -14.62 -6.53
N THR A 68 1.90 -14.71 -6.31
CA THR A 68 2.58 -13.99 -5.22
C THR A 68 2.89 -12.55 -5.60
N GLU A 69 2.68 -11.62 -4.67
CA GLU A 69 3.05 -10.22 -4.84
C GLU A 69 4.56 -10.05 -4.58
N LYS A 70 5.29 -9.47 -5.54
CA LYS A 70 6.73 -9.21 -5.45
C LYS A 70 7.03 -7.73 -5.69
N PRO A 71 7.83 -7.07 -4.83
CA PRO A 71 8.33 -5.73 -5.09
C PRO A 71 9.40 -5.76 -6.18
N THR A 72 9.46 -4.68 -6.93
CA THR A 72 10.54 -4.40 -7.87
C THR A 72 11.63 -3.53 -7.22
N ARG A 73 12.69 -3.24 -7.99
CA ARG A 73 13.69 -2.23 -7.62
C ARG A 73 13.19 -0.80 -7.83
N GLU A 74 12.09 -0.61 -8.57
CA GLU A 74 11.49 0.69 -8.84
C GLU A 74 10.67 1.13 -7.62
N GLY A 75 11.16 2.15 -6.92
CA GLY A 75 10.49 2.70 -5.75
C GLY A 75 11.34 3.77 -5.10
N VAL A 76 10.75 4.44 -4.12
CA VAL A 76 11.40 5.44 -3.29
C VAL A 76 11.12 5.15 -1.83
N THR A 77 12.14 5.31 -1.01
CA THR A 77 12.06 5.18 0.45
C THR A 77 12.40 6.54 1.04
N ILE A 78 11.53 7.04 1.92
CA ILE A 78 11.62 8.34 2.56
C ILE A 78 11.83 8.09 4.06
N GLY A 79 12.80 8.77 4.67
CA GLY A 79 12.99 8.72 6.13
C GLY A 79 11.73 9.22 6.85
N ILE A 80 11.36 8.58 7.95
CA ILE A 80 10.11 8.94 8.66
C ILE A 80 10.07 10.42 9.09
N ASP A 81 11.24 11.00 9.37
CA ASP A 81 11.44 12.40 9.75
C ASP A 81 11.08 13.39 8.62
N LYS A 82 11.02 12.92 7.37
CA LYS A 82 10.69 13.72 6.17
C LYS A 82 9.26 13.55 5.67
N VAL A 83 8.45 12.72 6.33
CA VAL A 83 7.09 12.43 5.85
C VAL A 83 6.17 13.65 5.91
N ALA A 84 6.31 14.50 6.93
CA ALA A 84 5.54 15.74 7.03
C ALA A 84 5.87 16.72 5.88
N ASP A 85 7.16 16.91 5.59
CA ASP A 85 7.62 17.74 4.47
C ASP A 85 7.12 17.18 3.13
N PHE A 86 7.19 15.86 2.95
CA PHE A 86 6.68 15.20 1.74
C PHE A 86 5.17 15.40 1.56
N ALA A 87 4.38 15.30 2.64
CA ALA A 87 2.94 15.56 2.58
C ALA A 87 2.63 16.99 2.14
N GLN A 88 3.33 17.98 2.69
CA GLN A 88 3.17 19.37 2.27
C GLN A 88 3.51 19.59 0.79
N LEU A 89 4.55 18.93 0.28
CA LEU A 89 4.90 18.99 -1.14
C LEU A 89 3.84 18.33 -2.03
N MET A 90 3.22 17.25 -1.57
CA MET A 90 2.11 16.61 -2.29
C MET A 90 0.89 17.53 -2.37
N ASP A 91 0.54 18.22 -1.28
CA ASP A 91 -0.55 19.21 -1.28
C ASP A 91 -0.28 20.37 -2.26
N ASN A 92 0.96 20.84 -2.31
CA ASN A 92 1.39 21.85 -3.26
C ASN A 92 1.29 21.33 -4.70
N ALA A 93 1.71 20.09 -4.96
CA ALA A 93 1.62 19.47 -6.29
C ALA A 93 0.16 19.32 -6.75
N ILE A 94 -0.75 18.95 -5.85
CA ILE A 94 -2.20 18.89 -6.13
C ILE A 94 -2.74 20.28 -6.48
N SER A 95 -2.36 21.29 -5.70
CA SER A 95 -2.77 22.67 -5.92
C SER A 95 -2.28 23.20 -7.27
N GLU A 96 -1.02 22.93 -7.61
CA GLU A 96 -0.41 23.30 -8.89
C GLU A 96 -1.07 22.58 -10.08
N ALA A 97 -1.35 21.27 -9.95
CA ALA A 97 -2.05 20.50 -10.98
C ALA A 97 -3.45 21.09 -11.26
N ARG A 98 -4.20 21.43 -10.21
CA ARG A 98 -5.50 22.11 -10.34
C ARG A 98 -5.38 23.48 -11.00
N GLY A 99 -4.39 24.28 -10.60
CA GLY A 99 -4.13 25.60 -11.20
C GLY A 99 -3.81 25.52 -12.69
N ARG A 100 -3.20 24.41 -13.13
CA ARG A 100 -2.92 24.11 -14.54
C ARG A 100 -4.08 23.46 -15.29
N GLY A 101 -5.18 23.14 -14.61
CA GLY A 101 -6.32 22.42 -15.20
C GLY A 101 -6.02 20.96 -15.52
N TRP A 102 -5.05 20.32 -14.84
CA TRP A 102 -4.79 18.90 -15.01
C TRP A 102 -5.85 18.07 -14.26
N PRO A 103 -6.40 17.02 -14.90
CA PRO A 103 -7.36 16.13 -14.25
C PRO A 103 -6.69 15.31 -13.13
N LEU A 104 -7.42 15.03 -12.06
CA LEU A 104 -6.95 14.29 -10.87
C LEU A 104 -7.89 13.11 -10.51
N ASP A 105 -8.77 12.73 -11.43
CA ASP A 105 -9.81 11.72 -11.31
C ASP A 105 -9.45 10.35 -11.90
#